data_AF-A0A9P6X0B0-F1
#
_entry.id   AF-A0A9P6X0B0-F1
#
_cell.length_a   1.000
_cell.length_b   1.000
_cell.length_c   1.000
_cell.angle_alpha   90.00
_cell.angle_beta   90.00
_cell.angle_gamma   90.00
#
_symmetry.space_group_name_H-M   'P 1'
#
loop_
_entity.id
_entity.type
_entity.pdbx_description
1 polymer ?
#
loop_
_entity_poly.entity_id
_entity_poly.type
_entity_poly.pdbx_seq_one_letter_code
_entity_poly.pdbx_strand_id
1 'polypeptide(L)'
;MSIPVTPHYIPPRAPVVLCHGLYGFDKLGPESLPLLQVQYWGGIEDALAKLGAKVIVTRVPSTGSIWERAQTLHSILTSIIEGDKINFIAHSMGGLDCRHLISHIPNKSYHVQSLTTISTPHRGSPVMDWFRDNVGVGMALVNATAAAAKDNQPAHSLLRDALQKHGLTDQQSSLLSWSLSDIAKLPKPILDPLLQKAIRLLDTAAYANLTTDYCKNHFNPNTPNHPHVAYYSYGANASFSPWSLLNLPSQWVKDKEGSNDGLVSVESAKWGRYIKTVEADHWDLNGQSKNQNQDIDGDILGPL
;
A
#
# COMPACT_ATOMS: atom_id res chain seq x y z
N MET A 1 28.88 -1.09 9.72
CA MET A 1 29.35 -2.22 8.90
C MET A 1 28.53 -2.20 7.63
N SER A 2 29.15 -1.86 6.50
CA SER A 2 28.56 -1.95 5.17
C SER A 2 28.29 -3.42 4.87
N ILE A 3 27.05 -3.78 4.56
CA ILE A 3 26.75 -5.10 4.02
C ILE A 3 27.42 -5.15 2.64
N PRO A 4 28.33 -6.09 2.37
CA PRO A 4 28.92 -6.22 1.06
C PRO A 4 27.81 -6.64 0.10
N VAL A 5 27.63 -5.88 -0.99
CA VAL A 5 26.85 -6.32 -2.15
C VAL A 5 27.60 -7.53 -2.71
N THR A 6 27.19 -8.74 -2.35
CA THR A 6 27.91 -9.96 -2.75
C THR A 6 27.61 -10.29 -4.21
N PRO A 7 28.62 -10.53 -5.06
CA PRO A 7 28.47 -10.87 -6.48
C PRO A 7 27.90 -12.29 -6.74
N HIS A 8 27.48 -13.00 -5.70
CA HIS A 8 26.85 -14.32 -5.79
C HIS A 8 25.48 -14.30 -5.12
N TYR A 9 24.45 -13.97 -5.89
CA TYR A 9 23.07 -14.04 -5.45
C TYR A 9 22.58 -15.49 -5.47
N ILE A 10 22.04 -15.98 -4.35
CA ILE A 10 21.37 -17.28 -4.29
C ILE A 10 19.87 -17.01 -4.36
N PRO A 11 19.15 -17.48 -5.39
CA PRO A 11 17.72 -17.25 -5.47
C PRO A 11 16.97 -17.86 -4.29
N PRO A 12 15.91 -17.19 -3.79
CA PRO A 12 15.02 -17.74 -2.79
C PRO A 12 14.46 -19.07 -3.27
N ARG A 13 14.57 -20.11 -2.43
CA ARG A 13 14.01 -21.44 -2.75
C ARG A 13 12.49 -21.45 -2.74
N ALA A 14 11.89 -20.59 -1.92
CA ALA A 14 10.45 -20.41 -1.83
C ALA A 14 9.98 -19.33 -2.82
N PRO A 15 8.81 -19.49 -3.47
CA PRO A 15 8.25 -18.46 -4.35
C PRO A 15 8.12 -17.10 -3.65
N VAL A 16 8.39 -16.05 -4.42
CA VAL A 16 8.20 -14.66 -4.01
C VAL A 16 6.86 -14.18 -4.54
N VAL A 17 5.98 -13.76 -3.63
CA VAL A 17 4.68 -13.18 -3.96
C VAL A 17 4.78 -11.66 -3.91
N LEU A 18 4.51 -11.01 -5.04
CA LEU A 18 4.49 -9.55 -5.15
C LEU A 18 3.09 -9.01 -4.88
N CYS A 19 2.99 -8.12 -3.90
CA CYS A 19 1.72 -7.53 -3.44
C CYS A 19 1.72 -6.01 -3.62
N HIS A 20 0.88 -5.52 -4.54
CA HIS A 20 0.78 -4.10 -4.87
C HIS A 20 0.02 -3.28 -3.82
N GLY A 21 0.21 -1.96 -3.82
CA GLY A 21 -0.49 -1.01 -2.94
C GLY A 21 -1.84 -0.51 -3.45
N LEU A 22 -2.25 0.65 -2.91
CA LEU A 22 -3.44 1.40 -3.33
C LEU A 22 -3.30 1.80 -4.82
N TYR A 23 -4.37 1.66 -5.59
CA TYR A 23 -4.41 1.87 -7.05
C TYR A 23 -3.49 0.95 -7.88
N GLY A 24 -2.94 -0.11 -7.31
CA GLY A 24 -2.13 -1.06 -8.09
C GLY A 24 -2.92 -1.85 -9.13
N PHE A 25 -2.23 -2.25 -10.19
CA PHE A 25 -2.75 -2.92 -11.38
C PHE A 25 -1.71 -3.92 -11.90
N ASP A 26 -2.08 -5.00 -12.58
CA ASP A 26 -1.05 -5.87 -13.17
C ASP A 26 -0.47 -5.23 -14.45
N LYS A 27 -1.36 -4.86 -15.36
CA LYS A 27 -1.06 -4.21 -16.64
C LYS A 27 -2.14 -3.18 -16.95
N LEU A 28 -1.74 -1.94 -17.24
CA LEU A 28 -2.63 -0.90 -17.77
C LEU A 28 -2.28 -0.60 -19.22
N GLY A 29 -3.21 -0.89 -20.13
CA GLY A 29 -3.06 -0.64 -21.57
C GLY A 29 -3.90 -1.63 -22.39
N PRO A 30 -4.21 -1.33 -23.66
CA PRO A 30 -4.97 -2.24 -24.51
C PRO A 30 -4.19 -3.55 -24.75
N GLU A 31 -4.85 -4.70 -24.61
CA GLU A 31 -4.24 -6.03 -24.86
C GLU A 31 -3.69 -6.16 -26.28
N SER A 32 -4.30 -5.46 -27.24
CA SER A 32 -3.89 -5.41 -28.64
C SER A 32 -2.60 -4.62 -28.91
N LEU A 33 -2.09 -3.85 -27.94
CA LEU A 33 -0.88 -3.03 -28.08
C LEU A 33 0.04 -3.20 -26.87
N PRO A 34 0.84 -4.29 -26.81
CA PRO A 34 1.74 -4.58 -25.68
C PRO A 34 2.74 -3.45 -25.36
N LEU A 35 3.13 -2.65 -26.35
CA LEU A 35 4.04 -1.50 -26.19
C LEU A 35 3.45 -0.34 -25.37
N LEU A 36 2.13 -0.31 -25.17
CA LEU A 36 1.43 0.69 -24.35
C LEU A 36 1.03 0.14 -22.97
N GLN A 37 1.43 -1.09 -22.63
CA GLN A 37 1.13 -1.67 -21.33
C GLN A 37 2.13 -1.16 -20.28
N VAL A 38 1.61 -0.48 -19.26
CA VAL A 38 2.36 -0.13 -18.06
C VAL A 38 2.17 -1.24 -17.03
N GLN A 39 3.25 -1.80 -16.50
CA GLN A 39 3.21 -2.79 -15.42
C GLN A 39 3.42 -2.10 -14.08
N TYR A 40 2.71 -2.52 -13.04
CA TYR A 40 2.92 -1.92 -11.72
C TYR A 40 4.31 -2.23 -11.18
N TRP A 41 4.82 -3.43 -11.40
CA TRP A 41 6.21 -3.80 -11.10
C TRP A 41 7.06 -3.55 -12.35
N GLY A 42 7.61 -2.35 -12.48
CA GLY A 42 8.51 -1.96 -13.57
C GLY A 42 9.83 -2.74 -13.51
N GLY A 43 9.88 -3.94 -14.08
CA GLY A 43 11.10 -4.74 -14.19
C GLY A 43 11.53 -5.50 -12.93
N ILE A 44 10.88 -5.29 -11.77
CA ILE A 44 11.17 -6.05 -10.54
C ILE A 44 10.85 -7.55 -10.73
N GLU A 45 9.74 -7.88 -11.40
CA GLU A 45 9.41 -9.27 -11.75
C GLU A 45 10.51 -9.88 -12.62
N ASP A 46 10.92 -9.17 -13.68
CA ASP A 46 11.96 -9.62 -14.61
C ASP A 46 13.32 -9.77 -13.92
N ALA A 47 13.69 -8.83 -13.04
CA ALA A 47 14.93 -8.87 -12.28
C ALA A 47 14.97 -10.09 -11.35
N LEU A 48 13.90 -10.31 -10.58
CA LEU A 48 13.74 -11.48 -9.73
C LEU A 48 13.78 -12.79 -10.52
N ALA A 49 13.07 -12.86 -11.65
CA ALA A 49 13.03 -14.03 -12.49
C ALA A 49 14.41 -14.34 -13.12
N LYS A 50 15.15 -13.30 -13.57
CA LYS A 50 16.53 -13.44 -14.07
C LYS A 50 17.50 -13.96 -13.02
N LEU A 51 17.25 -13.63 -11.76
CA LEU A 51 18.02 -14.14 -10.63
C LEU A 51 17.65 -15.59 -10.26
N GLY A 52 16.64 -16.18 -10.91
CA GLY A 52 16.20 -17.57 -10.71
C GLY A 52 15.10 -17.73 -9.65
N ALA A 53 14.50 -16.65 -9.16
CA ALA A 53 13.39 -16.73 -8.22
C ALA A 53 12.08 -17.09 -8.95
N LYS A 54 11.26 -17.95 -8.35
CA LYS A 54 9.86 -18.15 -8.79
C LYS A 54 9.02 -16.98 -8.28
N VAL A 55 8.52 -16.16 -9.20
CA VAL A 55 7.73 -14.96 -8.87
C VAL A 55 6.24 -15.21 -9.12
N ILE A 56 5.40 -14.75 -8.21
CA ILE A 56 3.95 -14.76 -8.31
C ILE A 56 3.47 -13.32 -8.17
N VAL A 57 2.91 -12.75 -9.23
CA VAL A 57 2.29 -11.43 -9.18
C VAL A 57 0.81 -11.59 -8.83
N THR A 58 0.35 -10.85 -7.82
CA THR A 58 -1.03 -10.93 -7.34
C THR A 58 -1.77 -9.63 -7.59
N ARG A 59 -3.08 -9.75 -7.87
CA ARG A 59 -3.99 -8.63 -8.06
C ARG A 59 -5.12 -8.66 -7.06
N VAL A 60 -5.20 -7.61 -6.26
CA VAL A 60 -6.27 -7.40 -5.29
C VAL A 60 -7.07 -6.14 -5.65
N PRO A 61 -8.26 -5.91 -5.07
CA PRO A 61 -9.04 -4.71 -5.34
C PRO A 61 -8.22 -3.44 -5.13
N SER A 62 -8.20 -2.56 -6.12
CA SER A 62 -7.28 -1.41 -6.16
C SER A 62 -7.57 -0.38 -5.05
N THR A 63 -8.82 -0.27 -4.60
CA THR A 63 -9.28 0.67 -3.54
C THR A 63 -10.05 -0.02 -2.41
N GLY A 64 -10.00 -1.35 -2.32
CA GLY A 64 -10.67 -2.13 -1.27
C GLY A 64 -10.06 -1.90 0.11
N SER A 65 -10.79 -2.28 1.16
CA SER A 65 -10.26 -2.31 2.52
C SER A 65 -9.09 -3.29 2.67
N ILE A 66 -8.28 -3.13 3.71
CA ILE A 66 -7.20 -4.09 4.02
C ILE A 66 -7.75 -5.51 4.17
N TRP A 67 -8.93 -5.65 4.79
CA TRP A 67 -9.58 -6.94 4.98
C TRP A 67 -9.99 -7.57 3.64
N GLU A 68 -10.70 -6.84 2.77
CA GLU A 68 -11.12 -7.35 1.45
C GLU A 68 -9.91 -7.75 0.61
N ARG A 69 -8.89 -6.89 0.57
CA ARG A 69 -7.65 -7.14 -0.16
C ARG A 69 -6.91 -8.37 0.37
N ALA A 70 -6.83 -8.54 1.69
CA ALA A 70 -6.24 -9.73 2.30
C ALA A 70 -7.02 -11.02 1.99
N GLN A 71 -8.35 -10.97 1.97
CA GLN A 71 -9.18 -12.13 1.61
C GLN A 71 -9.05 -12.51 0.13
N THR A 72 -9.01 -11.52 -0.76
CA THR A 72 -8.72 -11.75 -2.18
C THR A 72 -7.33 -12.35 -2.36
N LEU A 73 -6.30 -11.78 -1.70
CA LEU A 73 -4.94 -12.31 -1.75
C LEU A 73 -4.89 -13.76 -1.26
N HIS A 74 -5.54 -14.06 -0.14
CA HIS A 74 -5.61 -15.42 0.38
C HIS A 74 -6.27 -16.39 -0.61
N SER A 75 -7.38 -15.99 -1.22
CA SER A 75 -8.12 -16.82 -2.19
C SER A 75 -7.30 -17.12 -3.44
N ILE A 76 -6.53 -16.13 -3.93
CA ILE A 76 -5.60 -16.31 -5.04
C ILE A 76 -4.50 -17.29 -4.65
N LEU A 77 -3.88 -17.12 -3.48
CA LEU A 77 -2.79 -18.00 -3.05
C LEU A 77 -3.24 -19.45 -2.85
N THR A 78 -4.42 -19.67 -2.29
CA THR A 78 -4.98 -21.02 -2.09
C THR A 78 -5.29 -21.73 -3.40
N SER A 79 -5.53 -21.00 -4.50
CA SER A 79 -5.78 -21.62 -5.82
C SER A 79 -4.51 -21.96 -6.59
N ILE A 80 -3.35 -21.43 -6.19
CA ILE A 80 -2.08 -21.58 -6.92
C ILE A 80 -0.97 -22.26 -6.11
N ILE A 81 -1.09 -22.33 -4.77
CA ILE A 81 -0.09 -22.92 -3.87
C ILE A 81 -0.75 -23.96 -2.96
N GLU A 82 -0.14 -25.15 -2.95
CA GLU A 82 -0.50 -26.25 -2.06
C GLU A 82 0.74 -26.76 -1.31
N GLY A 83 0.79 -26.56 0.00
CA GLY A 83 1.85 -27.04 0.91
C GLY A 83 3.16 -26.25 0.88
N ASP A 84 3.39 -25.38 -0.12
CA ASP A 84 4.68 -24.70 -0.24
C ASP A 84 4.87 -23.55 0.77
N LYS A 85 6.15 -23.28 1.03
CA LYS A 85 6.61 -22.07 1.70
C LYS A 85 6.58 -20.89 0.73
N ILE A 86 6.25 -19.69 1.20
CA ILE A 86 6.27 -18.46 0.39
C ILE A 86 6.94 -17.29 1.11
N ASN A 87 7.46 -16.34 0.34
CA ASN A 87 7.95 -15.05 0.81
C ASN A 87 7.10 -13.92 0.19
N PHE A 88 6.70 -12.94 0.98
CA PHE A 88 6.03 -11.74 0.46
C PHE A 88 7.03 -10.61 0.24
N ILE A 89 6.91 -9.92 -0.89
CA ILE A 89 7.41 -8.55 -1.08
C ILE A 89 6.19 -7.67 -1.34
N ALA A 90 5.98 -6.68 -0.49
CA ALA A 90 4.78 -5.87 -0.52
C ALA A 90 5.12 -4.39 -0.53
N HIS A 91 4.53 -3.67 -1.49
CA HIS A 91 4.73 -2.23 -1.65
C HIS A 91 3.54 -1.45 -1.08
N SER A 92 3.81 -0.33 -0.39
CA SER A 92 2.79 0.60 0.07
C SER A 92 1.69 -0.11 0.88
N MET A 93 0.41 0.09 0.57
CA MET A 93 -0.72 -0.58 1.25
C MET A 93 -0.63 -2.12 1.25
N GLY A 94 0.03 -2.74 0.26
CA GLY A 94 0.17 -4.19 0.18
C GLY A 94 0.80 -4.82 1.43
N GLY A 95 1.71 -4.10 2.10
CA GLY A 95 2.31 -4.58 3.34
C GLY A 95 1.33 -4.68 4.51
N LEU A 96 0.28 -3.84 4.52
CA LEU A 96 -0.80 -3.95 5.50
C LEU A 96 -1.70 -5.15 5.19
N ASP A 97 -2.00 -5.40 3.91
CA ASP A 97 -2.77 -6.57 3.47
C ASP A 97 -2.07 -7.87 3.90
N CYS A 98 -0.77 -7.99 3.63
CA CYS A 98 0.01 -9.16 4.03
C CYS A 98 0.03 -9.33 5.55
N ARG A 99 0.22 -8.25 6.33
CA ARG A 99 0.17 -8.32 7.80
C ARG A 99 -1.19 -8.80 8.29
N HIS A 100 -2.28 -8.30 7.70
CA HIS A 100 -3.63 -8.72 8.05
C HIS A 100 -3.85 -10.20 7.73
N LEU A 101 -3.50 -10.64 6.51
CA LEU A 101 -3.57 -12.04 6.08
C LEU A 101 -2.80 -12.96 7.02
N ILE A 102 -1.56 -12.60 7.35
CA ILE A 102 -0.70 -13.41 8.22
C ILE A 102 -1.34 -13.60 9.59
N SER A 103 -1.84 -12.52 10.19
CA SER A 103 -2.33 -12.50 11.57
C SER A 103 -3.74 -13.07 11.75
N HIS A 104 -4.62 -12.85 10.77
CA HIS A 104 -6.07 -13.05 10.96
C HIS A 104 -6.67 -14.19 10.17
N ILE A 105 -6.07 -14.59 9.04
CA ILE A 105 -6.66 -15.62 8.19
C ILE A 105 -6.21 -17.01 8.68
N PRO A 106 -7.09 -17.86 9.22
CA PRO A 106 -6.72 -19.20 9.65
C PRO A 106 -6.57 -20.16 8.45
N ASN A 107 -6.03 -21.36 8.68
CA ASN A 107 -6.06 -22.49 7.72
C ASN A 107 -5.49 -22.16 6.33
N LYS A 108 -4.29 -21.56 6.28
CA LYS A 108 -3.59 -21.31 5.02
C LYS A 108 -3.07 -22.63 4.43
N SER A 109 -3.31 -22.87 3.14
CA SER A 109 -2.71 -24.02 2.41
C SER A 109 -1.21 -23.85 2.16
N TYR A 110 -0.62 -22.74 2.60
CA TYR A 110 0.77 -22.33 2.38
C TYR A 110 1.39 -21.77 3.67
N HIS A 111 2.72 -21.77 3.72
CA HIS A 111 3.47 -21.31 4.88
C HIS A 111 4.27 -20.04 4.57
N VAL A 112 3.85 -18.91 5.14
CA VAL A 112 4.59 -17.65 5.01
C VAL A 112 5.89 -17.74 5.81
N GLN A 113 7.04 -17.54 5.15
CA GLN A 113 8.35 -17.51 5.80
C GLN A 113 8.78 -16.08 6.13
N SER A 114 8.56 -15.15 5.20
CA SER A 114 8.92 -13.75 5.39
C SER A 114 7.92 -12.79 4.76
N LEU A 115 7.89 -11.57 5.29
CA LEU A 115 7.27 -10.39 4.70
C LEU A 115 8.29 -9.26 4.67
N THR A 116 8.65 -8.85 3.46
CA THR A 116 9.44 -7.64 3.20
C THR A 116 8.51 -6.53 2.72
N THR A 117 8.45 -5.43 3.47
CA THR A 117 7.66 -4.26 3.10
C THR A 117 8.53 -3.14 2.53
N ILE A 118 8.00 -2.43 1.55
CA ILE A 118 8.66 -1.32 0.88
C ILE A 118 7.71 -0.12 0.93
N SER A 119 8.10 0.92 1.67
CA SER A 119 7.31 2.15 1.86
C SER A 119 5.86 1.90 2.31
N THR A 120 5.64 0.85 3.10
CA THR A 120 4.33 0.57 3.68
C THR A 120 4.02 1.53 4.82
N PRO A 121 2.87 2.22 4.83
CA PRO A 121 2.50 3.11 5.92
C PRO A 121 2.02 2.32 7.16
N HIS A 122 2.93 1.65 7.87
CA HIS A 122 2.58 0.83 9.04
C HIS A 122 1.96 1.63 10.18
N ARG A 123 2.18 2.93 10.23
CA ARG A 123 1.58 3.87 11.19
C ARG A 123 0.66 4.87 10.50
N GLY A 124 0.20 4.56 9.30
CA GLY A 124 -0.61 5.43 8.45
C GLY A 124 0.21 6.53 7.79
N SER A 125 -0.48 7.46 7.13
CA SER A 125 0.14 8.62 6.48
C SER A 125 -0.55 9.93 6.89
N PRO A 126 0.22 10.97 7.26
CA PRO A 126 -0.29 12.34 7.38
C PRO A 126 -1.07 12.86 6.18
N VAL A 127 -0.77 12.36 4.97
CA VAL A 127 -1.50 12.70 3.74
C VAL A 127 -2.95 12.22 3.83
N MET A 128 -3.15 11.01 4.35
CA MET A 128 -4.49 10.42 4.50
C MET A 128 -5.28 11.11 5.61
N ASP A 129 -4.62 11.51 6.69
CA ASP A 129 -5.23 12.37 7.71
C ASP A 129 -5.69 13.70 7.11
N TRP A 130 -4.88 14.31 6.25
CA TRP A 130 -5.23 15.58 5.61
C TRP A 130 -6.46 15.43 4.70
N PHE A 131 -6.52 14.36 3.89
CA PHE A 131 -7.68 14.06 3.06
C PHE A 131 -8.94 13.85 3.92
N ARG A 132 -8.82 13.14 5.04
CA ARG A 132 -9.93 12.97 5.99
C ARG A 132 -10.41 14.30 6.55
N ASP A 133 -9.49 15.08 7.10
CA ASP A 133 -9.84 16.28 7.88
C ASP A 133 -10.30 17.44 7.00
N ASN A 134 -9.87 17.50 5.73
CA ASN A 134 -10.14 18.64 4.84
C ASN A 134 -11.08 18.32 3.68
N VAL A 135 -11.18 17.05 3.27
CA VAL A 135 -12.03 16.61 2.14
C VAL A 135 -13.22 15.76 2.63
N GLY A 136 -13.20 15.28 3.88
CA GLY A 136 -14.28 14.48 4.47
C GLY A 136 -14.26 13.00 4.06
N VAL A 137 -13.14 12.54 3.51
CA VAL A 137 -12.93 11.20 2.97
C VAL A 137 -12.39 10.25 4.05
N GLY A 138 -12.92 9.03 4.19
CA GLY A 138 -12.46 8.10 5.24
C GLY A 138 -13.06 8.36 6.63
N MET A 139 -14.09 9.20 6.71
CA MET A 139 -14.85 9.49 7.93
C MET A 139 -15.72 8.31 8.41
N ALA A 140 -15.98 7.32 7.55
CA ALA A 140 -16.79 6.15 7.89
C ALA A 140 -16.29 5.43 9.15
N LEU A 141 -14.97 5.39 9.34
CA LEU A 141 -14.33 4.67 10.44
C LEU A 141 -14.23 5.51 11.72
N VAL A 142 -14.04 6.83 11.61
CA VAL A 142 -14.14 7.77 12.75
C VAL A 142 -15.57 7.81 13.31
N ASN A 143 -16.57 7.85 12.43
CA ASN A 143 -17.97 7.84 12.86
C ASN A 143 -18.35 6.48 13.49
N ALA A 144 -17.87 5.37 12.94
CA ALA A 144 -18.11 4.04 13.50
C ALA A 144 -17.38 3.80 14.84
N THR A 145 -16.15 4.29 15.00
CA THR A 145 -15.39 4.18 16.26
C THR A 145 -15.93 5.10 17.34
N ALA A 146 -16.36 6.33 16.99
CA ALA A 146 -17.05 7.23 17.91
C ALA A 146 -18.42 6.71 18.35
N ALA A 147 -19.13 5.99 17.47
CA ALA A 147 -20.38 5.29 17.81
C ALA A 147 -20.13 4.05 18.68
N ALA A 148 -19.12 3.24 18.36
CA ALA A 148 -18.75 2.06 19.14
C ALA A 148 -18.31 2.41 20.58
N ALA A 149 -17.60 3.53 20.75
CA ALA A 149 -17.18 4.04 22.04
C ALA A 149 -18.35 4.52 22.93
N LYS A 150 -19.52 4.82 22.34
CA LYS A 150 -20.74 5.20 23.08
C LYS A 150 -21.60 4.01 23.48
N ASP A 151 -21.62 2.93 22.69
CA ASP A 151 -22.58 1.84 22.83
C ASP A 151 -21.99 0.48 23.28
N ASN A 152 -20.70 0.40 23.62
CA ASN A 152 -20.03 -0.80 24.14
C ASN A 152 -20.18 -2.05 23.23
N GLN A 153 -20.31 -1.82 21.91
CA GLN A 153 -20.42 -2.84 20.86
C GLN A 153 -19.07 -3.03 20.14
N PRO A 154 -18.74 -4.24 19.67
CA PRO A 154 -17.49 -4.47 18.95
C PRO A 154 -17.47 -3.67 17.63
N ALA A 155 -16.49 -2.76 17.49
CA ALA A 155 -16.38 -1.82 16.35
C ALA A 155 -16.43 -2.48 14.96
N HIS A 156 -16.10 -3.77 14.87
CA HIS A 156 -16.10 -4.55 13.62
C HIS A 156 -17.52 -4.81 13.06
N SER A 157 -18.56 -4.93 13.90
CA SER A 157 -19.95 -5.11 13.42
C SER A 157 -20.51 -3.82 12.84
N LEU A 158 -20.28 -2.69 13.51
CA LEU A 158 -20.70 -1.35 13.06
C LEU A 158 -19.97 -0.91 11.80
N LEU A 159 -18.68 -1.25 11.68
CA LEU A 159 -17.90 -1.03 10.47
C LEU A 159 -18.46 -1.83 9.29
N ARG A 160 -18.83 -3.10 9.50
CA ARG A 160 -19.44 -3.96 8.48
C ARG A 160 -20.76 -3.39 7.97
N ASP A 161 -21.65 -2.99 8.88
CA ASP A 161 -22.95 -2.43 8.51
C ASP A 161 -22.82 -1.09 7.78
N ALA A 162 -21.87 -0.23 8.18
CA ALA A 162 -21.59 1.02 7.49
C ALA A 162 -21.04 0.79 6.07
N LEU A 163 -20.08 -0.12 5.91
CA LEU A 163 -19.49 -0.47 4.62
C LEU A 163 -20.53 -1.11 3.66
N GLN A 164 -21.41 -1.96 4.19
CA GLN A 164 -22.44 -2.65 3.41
C GLN A 164 -23.57 -1.69 2.96
N LYS A 165 -23.83 -0.62 3.71
CA LYS A 165 -24.85 0.39 3.41
C LYS A 165 -24.46 1.37 2.30
N HIS A 166 -23.17 1.48 2.00
CA HIS A 166 -22.60 2.41 1.00
C HIS A 166 -22.34 1.78 -0.38
N GLY A 167 -22.92 0.60 -0.67
CA GLY A 167 -22.72 -0.22 -1.87
C GLY A 167 -22.24 0.49 -3.15
N LEU A 168 -21.11 0.03 -3.70
CA LEU A 168 -20.50 0.55 -4.93
C LEU A 168 -20.41 -0.56 -5.97
N THR A 169 -21.07 -0.35 -7.11
CA THR A 169 -20.88 -1.10 -8.35
C THR A 169 -19.85 -0.41 -9.25
N ASP A 170 -19.00 -1.21 -9.88
CA ASP A 170 -17.98 -0.79 -10.85
C ASP A 170 -18.62 -0.18 -12.10
N GLN A 171 -18.48 1.14 -12.31
CA GLN A 171 -18.34 1.69 -13.67
C GLN A 171 -17.91 3.17 -13.71
N GLN A 172 -16.96 3.43 -14.62
CA GLN A 172 -16.73 4.66 -15.39
C GLN A 172 -15.66 5.65 -14.89
N SER A 173 -14.44 5.32 -15.33
CA SER A 173 -13.25 6.13 -15.50
C SER A 173 -13.40 7.26 -16.54
N SER A 174 -13.37 8.53 -16.12
CA SER A 174 -13.04 9.69 -17.00
C SER A 174 -12.75 11.03 -16.28
N LEU A 175 -12.20 11.04 -15.05
CA LEU A 175 -12.15 12.26 -14.21
C LEU A 175 -10.75 12.85 -13.91
N LEU A 176 -9.68 12.37 -14.53
CA LEU A 176 -8.29 12.78 -14.20
C LEU A 176 -7.78 14.00 -14.97
N SER A 177 -8.57 15.09 -15.10
CA SER A 177 -8.13 16.29 -15.83
C SER A 177 -8.14 17.61 -15.04
N TRP A 178 -8.17 17.56 -13.70
CA TRP A 178 -8.25 18.76 -12.85
C TRP A 178 -6.90 19.05 -12.16
N SER A 179 -6.52 20.33 -12.10
CA SER A 179 -5.29 20.82 -11.43
C SER A 179 -5.59 21.24 -9.98
N LEU A 180 -4.61 21.06 -9.08
CA LEU A 180 -4.69 21.45 -7.66
C LEU A 180 -4.99 22.95 -7.44
N SER A 181 -4.69 23.80 -8.43
CA SER A 181 -5.01 25.22 -8.43
C SER A 181 -6.51 25.53 -8.55
N ASP A 182 -7.30 24.59 -9.05
CA ASP A 182 -8.71 24.79 -9.37
C ASP A 182 -9.60 24.46 -8.17
N ILE A 183 -9.20 23.47 -7.36
CA ILE A 183 -9.88 23.13 -6.10
C ILE A 183 -9.63 24.18 -5.01
N ALA A 184 -8.45 24.81 -4.97
CA ALA A 184 -8.11 25.84 -3.97
C ALA A 184 -8.91 27.16 -4.14
N LYS A 185 -9.61 27.35 -5.26
CA LYS A 185 -10.36 28.57 -5.57
C LYS A 185 -11.87 28.45 -5.31
N LEU A 186 -12.37 27.31 -4.84
CA LEU A 186 -13.80 27.12 -4.61
C LEU A 186 -14.27 27.77 -3.29
N PRO A 187 -15.31 28.62 -3.32
CA PRO A 187 -15.90 29.20 -2.12
C PRO A 187 -16.66 28.16 -1.28
N LYS A 188 -16.56 28.28 0.05
CA LYS A 188 -16.96 27.26 1.03
C LYS A 188 -18.46 26.97 1.24
N PRO A 189 -19.44 27.67 0.65
CA PRO A 189 -20.81 27.18 0.70
C PRO A 189 -21.48 27.24 -0.68
N ILE A 190 -21.30 26.18 -1.47
CA ILE A 190 -22.29 25.56 -2.39
C ILE A 190 -21.63 24.26 -2.84
N LEU A 191 -22.15 23.15 -2.36
CA LEU A 191 -21.70 21.79 -2.67
C LEU A 191 -22.06 21.47 -4.13
N ASP A 192 -21.12 21.69 -5.04
CA ASP A 192 -21.22 21.25 -6.43
C ASP A 192 -21.37 19.70 -6.46
N PRO A 193 -22.36 19.14 -7.18
CA PRO A 193 -22.49 17.71 -7.42
C PRO A 193 -21.20 17.03 -7.91
N LEU A 194 -20.33 17.75 -8.62
CA LEU A 194 -19.03 17.26 -9.08
C LEU A 194 -18.03 17.11 -7.93
N LEU A 195 -18.00 18.07 -7.00
CA LEU A 195 -17.18 17.96 -5.78
C LEU A 195 -17.68 16.82 -4.90
N GLN A 196 -18.99 16.65 -4.75
CA GLN A 196 -19.58 15.50 -4.04
C GLN A 196 -19.23 14.16 -4.70
N LYS A 197 -19.19 14.10 -6.04
CA LYS A 197 -18.77 12.89 -6.76
C LYS A 197 -17.27 12.62 -6.62
N ALA A 198 -16.43 13.66 -6.63
CA ALA A 198 -15.00 13.55 -6.37
C ALA A 198 -14.70 13.09 -4.94
N ILE A 199 -15.40 13.64 -3.95
CA ILE A 199 -15.34 13.20 -2.54
C ILE A 199 -15.74 11.74 -2.44
N ARG A 200 -16.82 11.30 -3.10
CA ARG A 200 -17.25 9.89 -3.10
C ARG A 200 -16.27 8.93 -3.78
N LEU A 201 -15.56 9.38 -4.82
CA LEU A 201 -14.50 8.59 -5.47
C LEU A 201 -13.26 8.42 -4.61
N LEU A 202 -13.00 9.40 -3.73
CA LEU A 202 -11.92 9.35 -2.75
C LEU A 202 -12.35 8.61 -1.46
N ASP A 203 -13.64 8.62 -1.12
CA ASP A 203 -14.26 7.94 0.04
C ASP A 203 -14.32 6.42 -0.15
N THR A 204 -13.15 5.83 -0.24
CA THR A 204 -12.94 4.39 -0.31
C THR A 204 -12.44 3.88 1.04
N ALA A 205 -12.75 2.63 1.36
CA ALA A 205 -12.32 2.00 2.61
C ALA A 205 -10.78 2.01 2.77
N ALA A 206 -10.04 2.02 1.66
CA ALA A 206 -8.59 2.17 1.64
C ALA A 206 -8.10 3.48 2.28
N TYR A 207 -8.76 4.63 2.03
CA TYR A 207 -8.31 5.91 2.59
C TYR A 207 -8.45 5.92 4.12
N ALA A 208 -9.57 5.41 4.63
CA ALA A 208 -9.76 5.24 6.08
C ALA A 208 -8.74 4.27 6.70
N ASN A 209 -8.37 3.23 5.97
CA ASN A 209 -7.42 2.23 6.45
C ASN A 209 -5.95 2.67 6.44
N LEU A 210 -5.66 3.84 5.85
CA LEU A 210 -4.31 4.39 5.75
C LEU A 210 -4.11 5.65 6.62
N THR A 211 -5.12 6.05 7.40
CA THR A 211 -4.99 7.17 8.35
C THR A 211 -4.13 6.79 9.55
N THR A 212 -3.49 7.79 10.16
CA THR A 212 -2.53 7.50 11.25
C THR A 212 -3.23 6.97 12.49
N ASP A 213 -4.42 7.48 12.81
CA ASP A 213 -5.23 7.05 13.94
C ASP A 213 -5.70 5.60 13.78
N TYR A 214 -6.20 5.22 12.60
CA TYR A 214 -6.59 3.84 12.34
C TYR A 214 -5.40 2.90 12.46
N CYS A 215 -4.29 3.20 11.79
CA CYS A 215 -3.12 2.32 11.81
C CYS A 215 -2.54 2.16 13.22
N LYS A 216 -2.38 3.27 13.97
CA LYS A 216 -1.77 3.28 15.30
C LYS A 216 -2.70 2.69 16.37
N ASN A 217 -3.99 3.04 16.36
CA ASN A 217 -4.90 2.74 17.47
C ASN A 217 -5.79 1.52 17.22
N HIS A 218 -5.95 1.10 15.96
CA HIS A 218 -6.81 -0.03 15.61
C HIS A 218 -6.03 -1.15 14.91
N PHE A 219 -5.38 -0.87 13.78
CA PHE A 219 -4.74 -1.92 12.98
C PHE A 219 -3.59 -2.59 13.73
N ASN A 220 -2.62 -1.82 14.24
CA ASN A 220 -1.42 -2.37 14.87
C ASN A 220 -1.70 -3.15 16.16
N PRO A 221 -2.52 -2.66 17.10
CA PRO A 221 -2.85 -3.43 18.31
C PRO A 221 -3.56 -4.76 18.00
N ASN A 222 -4.37 -4.80 16.93
CA ASN A 222 -5.11 -5.99 16.54
C ASN A 222 -4.36 -6.89 15.54
N THR A 223 -3.21 -6.47 15.00
CA THR A 223 -2.49 -7.21 13.94
C THR A 223 -1.03 -7.45 14.37
N PRO A 224 -0.81 -8.28 15.40
CA PRO A 224 0.52 -8.58 15.92
C PRO A 224 1.31 -9.45 14.94
N ASN A 225 2.64 -9.42 15.05
CA ASN A 225 3.51 -10.28 14.25
C ASN A 225 3.29 -11.75 14.61
N HIS A 226 3.29 -12.61 13.59
CA HIS A 226 3.32 -14.05 13.80
C HIS A 226 4.74 -14.50 14.19
N PRO A 227 4.94 -15.30 15.25
CA PRO A 227 6.27 -15.59 15.82
C PRO A 227 7.21 -16.35 14.88
N HIS A 228 6.66 -17.06 13.90
CA HIS A 228 7.44 -17.85 12.93
C HIS A 228 7.62 -17.17 11.56
N VAL A 229 7.22 -15.89 11.42
CA VAL A 229 7.39 -15.12 10.19
C VAL A 229 8.46 -14.07 10.42
N ALA A 230 9.43 -13.98 9.50
CA ALA A 230 10.40 -12.89 9.49
C ALA A 230 9.77 -11.63 8.89
N TYR A 231 9.99 -10.48 9.51
CA TYR A 231 9.49 -9.19 9.03
C TYR A 231 10.65 -8.25 8.75
N TYR A 232 10.71 -7.77 7.51
CA TYR A 232 11.69 -6.79 7.05
C TYR A 232 10.99 -5.56 6.50
N SER A 233 11.62 -4.40 6.61
CA SER A 233 11.08 -3.18 6.04
C SER A 233 12.14 -2.26 5.45
N TYR A 234 11.75 -1.60 4.37
CA TYR A 234 12.48 -0.54 3.70
C TYR A 234 11.60 0.70 3.71
N GLY A 235 12.22 1.85 3.99
CA GLY A 235 11.59 3.15 3.78
C GLY A 235 12.26 3.87 2.63
N ALA A 236 11.66 4.95 2.16
CA ALA A 236 12.29 5.79 1.16
C ALA A 236 12.21 7.27 1.54
N ASN A 237 13.14 8.02 0.97
CA ASN A 237 13.27 9.46 1.13
C ASN A 237 13.54 10.07 -0.23
N ALA A 238 12.85 11.17 -0.55
CA ALA A 238 13.04 11.88 -1.80
C ALA A 238 12.94 13.40 -1.60
N SER A 239 13.57 14.13 -2.53
CA SER A 239 13.43 15.58 -2.63
C SER A 239 12.61 15.94 -3.86
N PHE A 240 11.61 16.80 -3.68
CA PHE A 240 10.66 17.13 -4.72
C PHE A 240 10.85 18.56 -5.23
N SER A 241 10.81 18.71 -6.56
CA SER A 241 10.68 20.03 -7.20
C SER A 241 9.32 20.66 -6.85
N PRO A 242 9.21 22.00 -6.76
CA PRO A 242 7.93 22.68 -6.52
C PRO A 242 6.79 22.27 -7.47
N TRP A 243 7.14 21.81 -8.67
CA TRP A 243 6.20 21.39 -9.72
C TRP A 243 5.78 19.91 -9.64
N SER A 244 6.37 19.12 -8.73
CA SER A 244 6.00 17.72 -8.53
C SER A 244 4.64 17.61 -7.84
N LEU A 245 3.80 16.68 -8.30
CA LEU A 245 2.55 16.34 -7.63
C LEU A 245 2.76 15.80 -6.21
N LEU A 246 3.95 15.25 -5.92
CA LEU A 246 4.31 14.75 -4.59
C LEU A 246 4.89 15.83 -3.67
N ASN A 247 5.17 17.04 -4.15
CA ASN A 247 5.79 18.08 -3.34
C ASN A 247 4.89 18.53 -2.17
N LEU A 248 3.61 18.82 -2.45
CA LEU A 248 2.66 19.22 -1.41
C LEU A 248 2.39 18.10 -0.39
N PRO A 249 2.05 16.86 -0.82
CA PRO A 249 1.96 15.72 0.10
C PRO A 249 3.24 15.48 0.92
N SER A 250 4.42 15.58 0.30
CA SER A 250 5.70 15.44 0.98
C SER A 250 5.89 16.47 2.08
N GLN A 251 5.49 17.72 1.86
CA GLN A 251 5.56 18.77 2.87
C GLN A 251 4.65 18.47 4.07
N TRP A 252 3.40 18.01 3.83
CA TRP A 252 2.50 17.63 4.92
C TRP A 252 3.05 16.50 5.78
N VAL A 253 3.72 15.52 5.15
CA VAL A 253 4.40 14.45 5.88
C VAL A 253 5.62 15.00 6.60
N LYS A 254 6.43 15.84 5.94
CA LYS A 254 7.65 16.42 6.51
C LYS A 254 7.40 17.23 7.76
N ASP A 255 6.34 18.03 7.75
CA ASP A 255 5.95 18.88 8.87
C ASP A 255 5.54 18.06 10.12
N LYS A 256 5.00 16.84 9.92
CA LYS A 256 4.54 15.98 11.02
C LYS A 256 5.53 14.89 11.43
N GLU A 257 6.21 14.28 10.47
CA GLU A 257 6.96 13.02 10.64
C GLU A 257 8.35 13.03 9.97
N GLY A 258 8.76 14.12 9.30
CA GLY A 258 10.10 14.28 8.75
C GLY A 258 10.33 13.62 7.37
N SER A 259 11.50 12.99 7.18
CA SER A 259 11.92 12.38 5.90
C SER A 259 10.85 11.42 5.35
N ASN A 260 10.59 11.51 4.05
CA ASN A 260 9.50 10.78 3.41
C ASN A 260 9.70 10.64 1.89
N ASP A 261 8.93 9.73 1.31
CA ASP A 261 8.95 9.39 -0.11
C ASP A 261 7.88 10.13 -0.94
N GLY A 262 7.29 11.19 -0.36
CA GLY A 262 6.19 11.93 -0.94
C GLY A 262 4.82 11.56 -0.37
N LEU A 263 4.63 10.32 0.10
CA LEU A 263 3.34 9.87 0.65
C LEU A 263 3.45 9.23 2.02
N VAL A 264 4.57 8.59 2.33
CA VAL A 264 4.79 7.83 3.55
C VAL A 264 6.09 8.28 4.20
N SER A 265 6.04 8.54 5.51
CA SER A 265 7.24 8.87 6.27
C SER A 265 8.14 7.65 6.45
N VAL A 266 9.44 7.88 6.56
CA VAL A 266 10.42 6.84 6.91
C VAL A 266 10.06 6.19 8.25
N GLU A 267 9.55 6.96 9.21
CA GLU A 267 9.10 6.43 10.51
C GLU A 267 7.87 5.53 10.39
N SER A 268 6.91 5.86 9.52
CA SER A 268 5.76 5.00 9.25
C SER A 268 6.16 3.73 8.49
N ALA A 269 7.18 3.80 7.63
CA ALA A 269 7.71 2.65 6.89
C ALA A 269 8.44 1.59 7.76
N LYS A 270 8.95 1.97 8.93
CA LYS A 270 9.68 1.05 9.83
C LYS A 270 8.77 -0.02 10.45
N TRP A 271 9.04 -1.29 10.16
CA TRP A 271 8.40 -2.45 10.82
C TRP A 271 9.30 -3.67 10.88
N GLY A 272 9.20 -4.47 11.94
CA GLY A 272 10.08 -5.61 12.15
C GLY A 272 11.56 -5.18 12.15
N ARG A 273 12.41 -5.91 11.42
CA ARG A 273 13.79 -5.51 11.18
C ARG A 273 13.85 -4.50 10.03
N TYR A 274 14.08 -3.24 10.37
CA TYR A 274 14.34 -2.19 9.39
C TYR A 274 15.70 -2.40 8.73
N ILE A 275 15.72 -2.43 7.39
CA ILE A 275 16.94 -2.69 6.62
C ILE A 275 17.65 -1.39 6.25
N LYS A 276 16.97 -0.51 5.51
CA LYS A 276 17.51 0.79 5.11
C LYS A 276 16.44 1.75 4.63
N THR A 277 16.85 3.02 4.53
CA THR A 277 16.17 4.04 3.73
C THR A 277 16.80 4.08 2.35
N VAL A 278 15.99 4.12 1.29
CA VAL A 278 16.45 4.30 -0.10
C VAL A 278 16.12 5.70 -0.60
N GLU A 279 16.95 6.23 -1.49
CA GLU A 279 16.72 7.54 -2.10
C GLU A 279 15.86 7.37 -3.36
N ALA A 280 14.55 7.37 -3.16
CA ALA A 280 13.54 7.14 -4.19
C ALA A 280 12.21 7.77 -3.76
N ASP A 281 11.40 8.22 -4.72
CA ASP A 281 10.01 8.59 -4.40
C ASP A 281 9.10 7.36 -4.30
N HIS A 282 7.86 7.56 -3.84
CA HIS A 282 6.91 6.47 -3.61
C HIS A 282 6.58 5.65 -4.88
N TRP A 283 6.76 6.23 -6.07
CA TRP A 283 6.46 5.58 -7.34
C TRP A 283 7.69 4.94 -7.96
N ASP A 284 8.87 5.50 -7.78
CA ASP A 284 10.14 4.93 -8.23
C ASP A 284 10.37 3.52 -7.64
N LEU A 285 9.85 3.25 -6.44
CA LEU A 285 10.01 1.99 -5.71
C LEU A 285 9.36 0.77 -6.33
N ASN A 286 8.45 0.95 -7.28
CA ASN A 286 7.87 -0.15 -8.03
C ASN A 286 8.67 -0.46 -9.31
N GLY A 287 9.79 0.23 -9.55
CA GLY A 287 10.69 -0.01 -10.69
C GLY A 287 10.35 0.78 -11.96
N GLN A 288 9.37 1.70 -11.92
CA GLN A 288 9.00 2.51 -13.09
C GLN A 288 9.98 3.67 -13.41
N SER A 289 10.96 3.95 -12.55
CA SER A 289 11.94 5.01 -12.80
C SER A 289 12.98 4.61 -13.85
N LYS A 290 13.19 5.47 -14.86
CA LYS A 290 14.25 5.29 -15.89
C LYS A 290 15.66 5.65 -15.41
N ASN A 291 15.83 6.10 -14.16
CA ASN A 291 17.15 6.40 -13.60
C ASN A 291 17.85 5.10 -13.15
N GLN A 292 18.42 4.38 -14.12
CA GLN A 292 19.21 3.14 -13.97
C GLN A 292 20.57 3.33 -13.25
N ASN A 293 20.64 4.12 -12.18
CA ASN A 293 21.88 4.35 -11.42
C ASN A 293 21.84 3.87 -9.97
N GLN A 294 20.79 3.15 -9.56
CA GLN A 294 20.74 2.52 -8.24
C GLN A 294 20.22 1.08 -8.37
N ASP A 295 20.99 0.11 -7.88
CA ASP A 295 20.62 -1.31 -7.77
C ASP A 295 19.54 -1.50 -6.69
N ILE A 296 18.35 -0.93 -6.91
CA ILE A 296 17.19 -1.07 -6.03
C ILE A 296 16.80 -2.57 -5.94
N ASP A 297 16.94 -3.29 -7.05
CA ASP A 297 16.61 -4.72 -7.16
C ASP A 297 17.54 -5.60 -6.31
N GLY A 298 18.86 -5.39 -6.33
CA GLY A 298 19.81 -6.21 -5.55
C GLY A 298 19.65 -6.00 -4.04
N ASP A 299 19.28 -4.78 -3.64
CA ASP A 299 19.21 -4.39 -2.24
C ASP A 299 17.92 -4.81 -1.53
N ILE A 300 16.80 -4.95 -2.26
CA ILE A 300 15.51 -5.46 -1.72
C ILE A 300 15.60 -6.97 -1.44
N LEU A 301 16.49 -7.68 -2.14
CA LEU A 301 16.55 -9.13 -2.16
C LEU A 301 17.57 -9.73 -1.18
N GLY A 302 18.52 -8.94 -0.69
CA GLY A 302 19.52 -9.40 0.29
C GLY A 302 18.97 -10.10 1.55
N PRO A 303 17.74 -9.79 2.05
CA PRO A 303 17.15 -10.48 3.20
C PRO A 303 16.31 -11.74 2.91
N LEU A 304 16.05 -12.07 1.63
CA LEU A 304 15.22 -13.21 1.20
C LEU A 304 16.02 -14.51 1.05
#